data_AF-A0A6L6Y6P7-F1
#
_entry.id   AF-A0A6L6Y6P7-F1
#
_cell.length_a   1.000
_cell.length_b   1.000
_cell.length_c   1.000
_cell.angle_alpha   90.00
_cell.angle_beta   90.00
_cell.angle_gamma   90.00
#
_symmetry.space_group_name_H-M   'P 1'
#
loop_
_entity.id
_entity.type
_entity.pdbx_description
1 polymer ?
#
loop_
_entity_poly.entity_id
_entity_poly.type
_entity_poly.pdbx_seq_one_letter_code
_entity_poly.pdbx_strand_id
1 'polypeptide(L)'
;MANIRIKYHANEHSILYAETGGCCPLCTLPMMFKKASSRHPSIGYEIAHIYPLNPNKSQAKALEQYSVPDDINSLENVILLCPNCHTKYDKDFKIEEYLRLYNIKNGYLSETKAKQTASQYALQDEVCEILDLIVLGDDNFANFSETKLDVSSLNEKLKTDMSPLQKREIRSNVIDYFVPIRNHIRLLEQLDQAAIRILQNQVNTYYLIMEKQNPKNKDLVFNYVSQWISLKSGKSIIASKILTSFFIQNCEVFDASSN
;
A
#
# COMPACT_ATOMS: atom_id res chain seq x y z
N MET A 1 3.10 11.59 36.91
CA MET A 1 2.41 12.87 36.62
C MET A 1 1.45 12.59 35.47
N ALA A 2 0.28 13.24 35.43
CA ALA A 2 -0.64 13.08 34.30
C ALA A 2 -0.03 13.70 33.04
N ASN A 3 -0.12 13.02 31.90
CA ASN A 3 0.30 13.56 30.62
C ASN A 3 -0.61 14.72 30.23
N ILE A 4 -0.01 15.80 29.73
CA ILE A 4 -0.71 17.02 29.34
C ILE A 4 -1.24 16.84 27.92
N ARG A 5 -2.53 17.12 27.73
CA ARG A 5 -3.13 17.17 26.40
C ARG A 5 -2.62 18.42 25.68
N ILE A 6 -2.04 18.23 24.49
CA ILE A 6 -1.60 19.34 23.66
C ILE A 6 -2.67 19.73 22.63
N LYS A 7 -2.53 20.94 22.10
CA LYS A 7 -3.28 21.40 20.94
C LYS A 7 -2.45 21.17 19.68
N TYR A 8 -2.96 20.35 18.77
CA TYR A 8 -2.32 20.09 17.49
C TYR A 8 -2.43 21.29 16.54
N HIS A 9 -1.37 21.54 15.78
CA HIS A 9 -1.26 22.58 14.78
C HIS A 9 -2.10 22.26 13.53
N ALA A 10 -2.49 23.28 12.77
CA ALA A 10 -3.33 23.11 11.58
C ALA A 10 -2.71 22.13 10.55
N ASN A 11 -1.39 22.13 10.39
CA ASN A 11 -0.70 21.20 9.50
C ASN A 11 -0.79 19.75 9.98
N GLU A 12 -0.77 19.52 11.30
CA GLU A 12 -0.94 18.19 11.89
C GLU A 12 -2.36 17.67 11.65
N HIS A 13 -3.36 18.55 11.79
CA HIS A 13 -4.73 18.26 11.39
C HIS A 13 -4.82 17.87 9.90
N SER A 14 -4.10 18.55 9.02
CA SER A 14 -4.06 18.21 7.58
C SER A 14 -3.44 16.84 7.32
N ILE A 15 -2.35 16.51 8.01
CA ILE A 15 -1.71 15.18 7.90
C ILE A 15 -2.70 14.09 8.33
N LEU A 16 -3.28 14.22 9.53
CA LEU A 16 -4.21 13.23 10.07
C LEU A 16 -5.49 13.11 9.22
N TYR A 17 -5.94 14.20 8.59
CA TYR A 17 -7.08 14.14 7.67
C TYR A 17 -6.77 13.44 6.35
N ALA A 18 -5.55 13.63 5.82
CA ALA A 18 -5.10 12.94 4.62
C ALA A 18 -4.99 11.43 4.84
N GLU A 19 -4.51 11.00 6.02
CA GLU A 19 -4.44 9.58 6.40
C GLU A 19 -5.81 8.89 6.35
N THR A 20 -6.89 9.56 6.78
CA THR A 20 -8.23 8.95 6.82
C THR A 20 -8.97 8.97 5.48
N GLY A 21 -8.41 9.61 4.45
CA GLY A 21 -9.11 9.83 3.18
C GLY A 21 -10.39 10.69 3.34
N GLY A 22 -10.48 11.47 4.42
CA GLY A 22 -11.60 12.36 4.70
C GLY A 22 -12.84 11.72 5.33
N CYS A 23 -12.77 10.44 5.72
CA CYS A 23 -13.88 9.71 6.34
C CYS A 23 -13.45 9.06 7.66
N CYS A 24 -14.40 8.86 8.57
CA CYS A 24 -14.12 8.16 9.82
C CYS A 24 -13.70 6.71 9.57
N PRO A 25 -12.55 6.25 10.08
CA PRO A 25 -12.07 4.90 9.83
C PRO A 25 -12.94 3.79 10.44
N LEU A 26 -13.81 4.14 11.40
CA LEU A 26 -14.66 3.18 12.10
C LEU A 26 -16.07 3.06 11.51
N CYS A 27 -16.63 4.16 11.00
CA CYS A 27 -18.03 4.24 10.57
C CYS A 27 -18.25 4.93 9.22
N THR A 28 -17.17 5.28 8.51
CA THR A 28 -17.14 5.90 7.18
C THR A 28 -17.87 7.24 7.01
N LEU A 29 -18.38 7.83 8.10
CA LEU A 29 -18.97 9.17 8.07
C LEU A 29 -17.96 10.22 7.60
N PRO A 30 -18.38 11.21 6.78
CA PRO A 30 -17.50 12.25 6.31
C PRO A 30 -17.03 13.14 7.46
N MET A 31 -15.74 13.43 7.47
CA MET A 31 -15.09 14.21 8.53
C MET A 31 -15.07 15.73 8.25
N MET A 32 -15.43 16.14 7.04
CA MET A 32 -15.72 17.53 6.70
C MET A 32 -17.03 17.60 5.92
N PHE A 33 -17.87 18.58 6.23
CA PHE A 33 -19.14 18.77 5.54
C PHE A 33 -19.52 20.24 5.46
N LYS A 34 -20.20 20.63 4.38
CA LYS A 34 -20.71 21.99 4.19
C LYS A 34 -22.19 22.02 4.55
N LYS A 35 -22.53 22.77 5.60
CA LYS A 35 -23.93 23.06 5.94
C LYS A 35 -24.50 24.05 4.92
N ALA A 36 -25.78 23.92 4.56
CA ALA A 36 -26.42 24.77 3.55
C ALA A 36 -26.31 26.28 3.87
N SER A 37 -26.33 26.64 5.15
CA SER A 37 -26.21 28.02 5.63
C SER A 37 -24.77 28.51 5.84
N SER A 38 -23.76 27.66 5.62
CA SER A 38 -22.36 27.98 5.93
C SER A 38 -21.54 28.33 4.69
N ARG A 39 -20.80 29.43 4.78
CA ARG A 39 -19.79 29.81 3.77
C ARG A 39 -18.62 28.83 3.73
N HIS A 40 -18.22 28.29 4.90
CA HIS A 40 -17.06 27.42 5.06
C HIS A 40 -17.45 25.99 5.48
N PRO A 41 -16.67 24.97 5.11
CA PRO A 41 -16.84 23.61 5.62
C PRO A 41 -16.72 23.58 7.16
N SER A 42 -17.50 22.72 7.79
CA SER A 42 -17.40 22.42 9.21
C SER A 42 -16.50 21.19 9.43
N ILE A 43 -15.73 21.22 10.51
CA ILE A 43 -14.96 20.07 10.99
C ILE A 43 -15.93 19.12 11.70
N GLY A 44 -15.93 17.86 11.27
CA GLY A 44 -16.76 16.77 11.78
C GLY A 44 -15.97 15.67 12.49
N TYR A 45 -14.77 16.00 12.96
CA TYR A 45 -13.86 15.04 13.58
C TYR A 45 -13.21 15.59 14.85
N GLU A 46 -12.66 14.69 15.64
CA GLU A 46 -11.85 14.94 16.82
C GLU A 46 -10.57 14.12 16.75
N ILE A 47 -9.48 14.62 17.36
CA ILE A 47 -8.23 13.87 17.50
C ILE A 47 -8.34 12.98 18.73
N ALA A 48 -8.28 11.68 18.51
CA ALA A 48 -8.31 10.63 19.53
C ALA A 48 -6.92 10.03 19.71
N HIS A 49 -6.52 9.83 20.97
CA HIS A 49 -5.34 9.05 21.32
C HIS A 49 -5.66 7.56 21.18
N ILE A 50 -4.84 6.83 20.42
CA ILE A 50 -4.98 5.37 20.25
C ILE A 50 -4.54 4.70 21.54
N TYR A 51 -3.28 4.85 21.94
CA TYR A 51 -2.88 4.56 23.32
C TYR A 51 -3.38 5.71 24.20
N PRO A 52 -4.24 5.48 25.22
CA PRO A 52 -4.87 6.54 25.98
C PRO A 52 -3.86 7.48 26.65
N LEU A 53 -4.08 8.80 26.57
CA LEU A 53 -3.19 9.82 27.14
C LEU A 53 -2.94 9.61 28.65
N ASN A 54 -4.00 9.26 29.39
CA ASN A 54 -3.97 9.00 30.82
C ASN A 54 -4.84 7.76 31.09
N PRO A 55 -4.33 6.54 30.89
CA PRO A 55 -5.13 5.33 31.06
C PRO A 55 -5.57 5.20 32.52
N ASN A 56 -6.86 4.93 32.74
CA ASN A 56 -7.36 4.59 34.07
C ASN A 56 -6.89 3.18 34.48
N LYS A 57 -7.20 2.74 35.71
CA LYS A 57 -6.73 1.45 36.23
C LYS A 57 -7.14 0.25 35.37
N SER A 58 -8.37 0.25 34.81
CA SER A 58 -8.83 -0.87 33.98
C SER A 58 -8.17 -0.85 32.61
N GLN A 59 -8.01 0.32 32.01
CA GLN A 59 -7.28 0.51 30.74
C GLN A 59 -5.81 0.10 30.87
N ALA A 60 -5.13 0.57 31.92
CA ALA A 60 -3.72 0.23 32.17
C ALA A 60 -3.52 -1.28 32.33
N LYS A 61 -4.45 -1.97 33.02
CA LYS A 61 -4.43 -3.43 33.14
C LYS A 61 -4.67 -4.12 31.80
N ALA A 62 -5.61 -3.64 31.00
CA ALA A 62 -5.88 -4.21 29.67
C ALA A 62 -4.70 -3.99 28.70
N LEU A 63 -3.94 -2.91 28.90
CA LEU A 63 -2.82 -2.51 28.05
C LEU A 63 -1.45 -3.00 28.56
N GLU A 64 -1.40 -3.76 29.66
CA GLU A 64 -0.15 -4.16 30.34
C GLU A 64 0.86 -4.88 29.42
N GLN A 65 0.37 -5.60 28.41
CA GLN A 65 1.20 -6.35 27.46
C GLN A 65 1.61 -5.53 26.22
N TYR A 66 1.16 -4.28 26.11
CA TYR A 66 1.39 -3.42 24.95
C TYR A 66 2.36 -2.30 25.31
N SER A 67 3.28 -2.01 24.39
CA SER A 67 4.27 -0.96 24.60
C SER A 67 3.61 0.42 24.62
N VAL A 68 3.98 1.21 25.62
CA VAL A 68 3.62 2.63 25.67
C VAL A 68 4.38 3.36 24.56
N PRO A 69 3.73 4.24 23.78
CA PRO A 69 4.44 5.07 22.80
C PRO A 69 5.50 5.95 23.47
N ASP A 70 6.66 6.10 22.80
CA ASP A 70 7.76 6.95 23.29
C ASP A 70 7.30 8.41 23.49
N ASP A 71 6.49 8.91 22.55
CA ASP A 71 5.75 10.15 22.68
C ASP A 71 4.25 9.87 22.56
N ILE A 72 3.54 10.05 23.67
CA ILE A 72 2.10 9.79 23.74
C ILE A 72 1.27 10.77 22.91
N ASN A 73 1.78 11.96 22.63
CA ASN A 73 1.14 12.96 21.77
C ASN A 73 1.68 12.94 20.33
N SER A 74 2.52 11.96 19.98
CA SER A 74 3.01 11.79 18.61
C SER A 74 1.85 11.60 17.63
N LEU A 75 2.03 12.10 16.40
CA LEU A 75 1.11 11.83 15.29
C LEU A 75 0.93 10.33 15.05
N GLU A 76 1.93 9.50 15.38
CA GLU A 76 1.86 8.04 15.27
C GLU A 76 0.87 7.42 16.26
N ASN A 77 0.59 8.08 17.40
CA ASN A 77 -0.33 7.60 18.42
C ASN A 77 -1.71 8.28 18.38
N VAL A 78 -1.97 9.16 17.42
CA VAL A 78 -3.28 9.80 17.29
C VAL A 78 -3.93 9.56 15.93
N ILE A 79 -5.26 9.57 15.93
CA ILE A 79 -6.10 9.32 14.76
C ILE A 79 -7.33 10.22 14.80
N LEU A 80 -7.85 10.61 13.64
CA LEU A 80 -9.12 11.30 13.57
C LEU A 80 -10.27 10.31 13.72
N LEU A 81 -11.25 10.64 14.55
CA LEU A 81 -12.53 9.94 14.66
C LEU A 81 -13.68 10.95 14.59
N CYS A 82 -14.85 10.52 14.13
CA CYS A 82 -16.06 11.33 14.33
C CYS A 82 -16.42 11.38 15.83
N PRO A 83 -17.13 12.41 16.32
CA PRO A 83 -17.43 12.56 17.75
C PRO A 83 -18.11 11.35 18.39
N ASN A 84 -18.99 10.67 17.64
CA ASN A 84 -19.69 9.46 18.11
C ASN A 84 -18.72 8.30 18.33
N CYS A 85 -17.83 8.05 17.37
CA CYS A 85 -16.84 6.98 17.47
C CYS A 85 -15.80 7.27 18.55
N HIS A 86 -15.35 8.52 18.66
CA HIS A 86 -14.42 8.94 19.71
C HIS A 86 -15.03 8.78 21.11
N THR A 87 -16.26 9.29 21.30
CA THR A 87 -16.99 9.16 22.58
C THR A 87 -17.19 7.70 22.97
N LYS A 88 -17.52 6.84 22.01
CA LYS A 88 -17.67 5.40 22.26
C LYS A 88 -16.36 4.79 22.74
N TYR A 89 -15.27 5.08 22.03
CA TYR A 89 -13.94 4.56 22.35
C TYR A 89 -13.46 4.99 23.76
N ASP A 90 -13.66 6.25 24.10
CA ASP A 90 -13.26 6.79 25.41
C ASP A 90 -14.09 6.24 26.57
N LYS A 91 -15.41 6.08 26.37
CA LYS A 91 -16.35 5.70 27.45
C LYS A 91 -16.54 4.20 27.63
N ASP A 92 -16.38 3.41 26.56
CA ASP A 92 -16.57 1.95 26.57
C ASP A 92 -15.31 1.26 26.01
N PHE A 93 -14.16 1.57 26.61
CA PHE A 93 -12.87 1.07 26.17
C PHE A 93 -12.82 -0.46 26.15
N LYS A 94 -12.47 -1.01 24.98
CA LYS A 94 -12.25 -2.45 24.74
C LYS A 94 -10.93 -2.66 24.05
N ILE A 95 -10.20 -3.69 24.47
CA ILE A 95 -8.86 -3.96 23.94
C ILE A 95 -8.90 -4.29 22.44
N GLU A 96 -10.00 -4.89 21.97
CA GLU A 96 -10.23 -5.18 20.56
C GLU A 96 -10.40 -3.90 19.73
N GLU A 97 -11.03 -2.86 20.29
CA GLU A 97 -11.17 -1.55 19.63
C GLU A 97 -9.83 -0.81 19.59
N TYR A 98 -9.01 -0.91 20.65
CA TYR A 98 -7.63 -0.41 20.64
C TYR A 98 -6.81 -1.08 19.54
N LEU A 99 -6.79 -2.41 19.48
CA LEU A 99 -6.06 -3.16 18.45
C LEU A 99 -6.53 -2.80 17.04
N ARG A 100 -7.83 -2.61 16.85
CA ARG A 100 -8.38 -2.16 15.57
C ARG A 100 -7.84 -0.80 15.16
N LEU A 101 -7.87 0.21 16.05
CA LEU A 101 -7.35 1.54 15.76
C LEU A 101 -5.84 1.54 15.53
N TYR A 102 -5.10 0.79 16.34
CA TYR A 102 -3.66 0.59 16.20
C TYR A 102 -3.29 0.03 14.82
N ASN A 103 -3.98 -1.03 14.38
CA ASN A 103 -3.76 -1.63 13.07
C ASN A 103 -4.14 -0.70 11.91
N ILE A 104 -5.24 0.05 12.04
CA ILE A 104 -5.64 1.05 11.04
C ILE A 104 -4.55 2.12 10.91
N LYS A 105 -4.07 2.67 12.03
CA LYS A 105 -3.04 3.70 12.04
C LYS A 105 -1.74 3.20 11.43
N ASN A 106 -1.29 1.99 11.77
CA ASN A 106 -0.12 1.38 11.15
C ASN A 106 -0.27 1.21 9.64
N GLY A 107 -1.48 0.89 9.17
CA GLY A 107 -1.82 0.91 7.74
C GLY A 107 -1.57 2.28 7.10
N TYR A 108 -2.06 3.35 7.72
CA TYR A 108 -1.86 4.73 7.24
C TYR A 108 -0.39 5.16 7.22
N LEU A 109 0.36 4.81 8.26
CA LEU A 109 1.79 5.10 8.34
C LEU A 109 2.57 4.34 7.25
N SER A 110 2.26 3.07 7.03
CA SER A 110 2.89 2.27 5.97
C SER A 110 2.57 2.82 4.58
N GLU A 111 1.29 3.18 4.32
CA GLU A 111 0.89 3.79 3.05
C GLU A 111 1.58 5.14 2.80
N THR A 112 1.67 5.99 3.82
CA THR A 112 2.36 7.29 3.72
C THR A 112 3.83 7.10 3.40
N LYS A 113 4.50 6.16 4.08
CA LYS A 113 5.90 5.82 3.84
C LYS A 113 6.12 5.23 2.44
N ALA A 114 5.21 4.37 1.97
CA ALA A 114 5.24 3.83 0.62
C ALA A 114 5.10 4.94 -0.43
N LYS A 115 4.16 5.88 -0.26
CA LYS A 115 3.99 7.04 -1.16
C LYS A 115 5.22 7.96 -1.19
N GLN A 116 5.81 8.24 -0.03
CA GLN A 116 7.05 9.04 0.06
C GLN A 116 8.23 8.32 -0.58
N THR A 117 8.35 7.00 -0.39
CA THR A 117 9.36 6.19 -1.06
C THR A 117 9.14 6.26 -2.57
N ALA A 118 7.92 5.97 -3.03
CA ALA A 118 7.54 6.01 -4.44
C ALA A 118 7.88 7.36 -5.10
N SER A 119 7.68 8.50 -4.42
CA SER A 119 8.00 9.80 -5.00
C SER A 119 9.50 9.99 -5.30
N GLN A 120 10.38 9.35 -4.53
CA GLN A 120 11.84 9.43 -4.66
C GLN A 120 12.42 8.59 -5.80
N TYR A 121 11.72 7.55 -6.27
CA TYR A 121 12.18 6.69 -7.36
C TYR A 121 11.49 7.06 -8.68
N ALA A 122 12.26 7.35 -9.71
CA ALA A 122 11.73 7.56 -11.06
C ALA A 122 11.42 6.21 -11.73
N LEU A 123 10.45 6.22 -12.63
CA LEU A 123 10.22 5.17 -13.61
C LEU A 123 10.49 5.82 -14.97
N GLN A 124 11.30 5.20 -15.83
CA GLN A 124 11.59 5.77 -17.14
C GLN A 124 10.40 5.62 -18.11
N ASP A 125 10.37 6.41 -19.17
CA ASP A 125 9.24 6.52 -20.11
C ASP A 125 8.95 5.19 -20.85
N GLU A 126 9.94 4.31 -20.97
CA GLU A 126 9.85 3.00 -21.65
C GLU A 126 8.85 2.05 -20.98
N VAL A 127 8.48 2.29 -19.71
CA VAL A 127 7.40 1.54 -19.04
C VAL A 127 6.03 1.93 -19.56
N CYS A 128 5.86 3.17 -20.00
CA CYS A 128 4.61 3.62 -20.59
C CYS A 128 4.32 2.87 -21.88
N GLU A 129 5.33 2.57 -22.70
CA GLU A 129 5.19 1.80 -23.95
C GLU A 129 4.77 0.35 -23.70
N ILE A 130 5.40 -0.33 -22.74
CA ILE A 130 5.03 -1.71 -22.35
C ILE A 130 3.60 -1.75 -21.81
N LEU A 131 3.21 -0.77 -20.99
CA LEU A 131 1.87 -0.70 -20.43
C LEU A 131 0.81 -0.32 -21.46
N ASP A 132 1.16 0.48 -22.46
CA ASP A 132 0.23 0.81 -23.56
C ASP A 132 -0.16 -0.44 -24.34
N LEU A 133 0.73 -1.40 -24.52
CA LEU A 133 0.37 -2.68 -25.15
C LEU A 133 -0.53 -3.54 -24.30
N ILE A 134 -0.28 -3.60 -22.98
CA ILE A 134 -1.16 -4.32 -22.06
C ILE A 134 -2.58 -3.72 -22.11
N VAL A 135 -2.70 -2.40 -22.30
CA VAL A 135 -3.99 -1.69 -22.36
C VAL A 135 -4.65 -1.81 -23.74
N LEU A 136 -3.88 -1.76 -24.82
CA LEU A 136 -4.40 -1.78 -26.20
C LEU A 136 -4.78 -3.20 -26.66
N GLY A 137 -4.31 -4.24 -25.96
CA GLY A 137 -4.74 -5.62 -26.21
C GLY A 137 -4.43 -6.09 -27.63
N ASP A 138 -3.30 -5.65 -28.21
CA ASP A 138 -2.96 -5.98 -29.57
C ASP A 138 -2.59 -7.48 -29.65
N ASP A 139 -3.56 -8.31 -30.03
CA ASP A 139 -3.43 -9.75 -30.23
C ASP A 139 -2.47 -10.12 -31.38
N ASN A 140 -1.87 -9.12 -32.06
CA ASN A 140 -0.88 -9.32 -33.12
C ASN A 140 0.50 -9.74 -32.58
N PHE A 141 0.55 -10.74 -31.69
CA PHE A 141 1.78 -11.44 -31.36
C PHE A 141 2.11 -12.46 -32.44
N ALA A 142 2.42 -11.97 -33.64
CA ALA A 142 2.85 -12.79 -34.75
C ALA A 142 4.15 -13.55 -34.37
N ASN A 143 4.03 -14.87 -34.25
CA ASN A 143 5.07 -15.87 -34.49
C ASN A 143 6.47 -15.62 -33.87
N PHE A 144 6.54 -15.41 -32.56
CA PHE A 144 7.75 -15.75 -31.82
C PHE A 144 7.58 -17.14 -31.21
N SER A 145 8.39 -18.09 -31.67
CA SER A 145 8.44 -19.52 -31.30
C SER A 145 7.95 -19.79 -29.87
N GLU A 146 7.01 -20.74 -29.72
CA GLU A 146 6.48 -21.25 -28.46
C GLU A 146 7.59 -21.37 -27.41
N THR A 147 7.70 -20.35 -26.57
CA THR A 147 8.60 -20.43 -25.43
C THR A 147 7.71 -20.91 -24.30
N LYS A 148 7.84 -22.18 -23.94
CA LYS A 148 7.09 -22.77 -22.83
C LYS A 148 7.14 -21.85 -21.62
N LEU A 149 6.00 -21.26 -21.28
CA LEU A 149 5.81 -20.63 -19.98
C LEU A 149 5.92 -21.74 -18.93
N ASP A 150 6.99 -21.72 -18.14
CA ASP A 150 7.14 -22.63 -17.00
C ASP A 150 6.66 -21.93 -15.73
N VAL A 151 5.46 -22.29 -15.28
CA VAL A 151 4.81 -21.72 -14.08
C VAL A 151 5.23 -22.45 -12.80
N SER A 152 6.10 -23.47 -12.89
CA SER A 152 6.53 -24.23 -11.71
C SER A 152 7.23 -23.34 -10.67
N SER A 153 8.14 -22.47 -11.13
CA SER A 153 8.86 -21.49 -10.29
C SER A 153 7.94 -20.45 -9.64
N LEU A 154 6.81 -20.10 -10.29
CA LEU A 154 5.81 -19.20 -9.72
C LEU A 154 5.17 -19.80 -8.48
N ASN A 155 4.86 -21.10 -8.51
CA ASN A 155 4.19 -21.77 -7.40
C ASN A 155 5.04 -21.78 -6.14
N GLU A 156 6.36 -21.85 -6.29
CA GLU A 156 7.31 -21.78 -5.18
C GLU A 156 7.38 -20.36 -4.60
N LYS A 157 7.56 -19.34 -5.45
CA LYS A 157 7.59 -17.92 -5.02
C LYS A 157 6.34 -17.49 -4.27
N LEU A 158 5.18 -18.00 -4.69
CA LEU A 158 3.90 -17.65 -4.12
C LEU A 158 3.45 -18.58 -2.98
N LYS A 159 4.31 -19.52 -2.51
CA LYS A 159 3.89 -20.57 -1.57
C LYS A 159 3.45 -20.02 -0.21
N THR A 160 4.21 -19.09 0.37
CA THR A 160 3.97 -18.49 1.70
C THR A 160 3.60 -17.02 1.59
N ASP A 161 3.05 -16.48 2.69
CA ASP A 161 2.92 -15.02 2.92
C ASP A 161 2.08 -14.27 1.88
N MET A 162 1.25 -15.00 1.14
CA MET A 162 0.38 -14.49 0.09
C MET A 162 -1.00 -15.15 0.15
N SER A 163 -2.07 -14.39 -0.03
CA SER A 163 -3.44 -14.90 0.03
C SER A 163 -3.81 -15.71 -1.22
N PRO A 164 -4.73 -16.70 -1.11
CA PRO A 164 -5.14 -17.51 -2.26
C PRO A 164 -5.70 -16.70 -3.43
N LEU A 165 -6.39 -15.59 -3.16
CA LEU A 165 -6.94 -14.71 -4.19
C LEU A 165 -5.83 -13.98 -4.93
N GLN A 166 -4.84 -13.43 -4.22
CA GLN A 166 -3.70 -12.75 -4.82
C GLN A 166 -2.87 -13.72 -5.68
N LYS A 167 -2.69 -14.97 -5.23
CA LYS A 167 -2.03 -16.03 -6.01
C LYS A 167 -2.77 -16.33 -7.32
N ARG A 168 -4.10 -16.40 -7.26
CA ARG A 168 -4.94 -16.66 -8.44
C ARG A 168 -4.85 -15.51 -9.43
N GLU A 169 -4.90 -14.26 -8.96
CA GLU A 169 -4.73 -13.06 -9.80
C GLU A 169 -3.38 -13.09 -10.52
N ILE A 170 -2.28 -13.28 -9.80
CA ILE A 170 -0.93 -13.33 -10.39
C ILE A 170 -0.82 -14.46 -11.41
N ARG A 171 -1.34 -15.66 -11.08
CA ARG A 171 -1.31 -16.80 -12.02
C ARG A 171 -2.06 -16.52 -13.31
N SER A 172 -3.28 -15.97 -13.23
CA SER A 172 -4.06 -15.62 -14.44
C SER A 172 -3.29 -14.60 -15.27
N ASN A 173 -2.82 -13.52 -14.63
CA ASN A 173 -2.05 -12.48 -15.31
C ASN A 173 -0.80 -13.03 -16.01
N VAL A 174 -0.07 -13.96 -15.37
CA VAL A 174 1.10 -14.59 -15.98
C VAL A 174 0.71 -15.49 -17.15
N ILE A 175 -0.34 -16.31 -17.02
CA ILE A 175 -0.81 -17.19 -18.10
C ILE A 175 -1.23 -16.36 -19.31
N ASP A 176 -2.00 -15.30 -19.08
CA ASP A 176 -2.65 -14.53 -20.14
C ASP A 176 -1.68 -13.55 -20.82
N TYR A 177 -0.73 -12.97 -20.08
CA TYR A 177 0.08 -11.85 -20.58
C TYR A 177 1.60 -12.07 -20.61
N PHE A 178 2.14 -13.15 -20.04
CA PHE A 178 3.60 -13.30 -19.95
C PHE A 178 4.30 -13.32 -21.30
N VAL A 179 3.81 -14.13 -22.25
CA VAL A 179 4.40 -14.26 -23.58
C VAL A 179 4.31 -12.94 -24.37
N PRO A 180 3.12 -12.31 -24.47
CA PRO A 180 2.95 -10.95 -24.98
C PRO A 180 4.00 -9.94 -24.48
N ILE A 181 4.07 -9.77 -23.16
CA ILE A 181 4.94 -8.77 -22.52
C ILE A 181 6.41 -9.10 -22.79
N ARG A 182 6.82 -10.37 -22.67
CA ARG A 182 8.21 -10.77 -22.89
C ARG A 182 8.66 -10.51 -24.32
N ASN A 183 7.81 -10.81 -25.31
CA ASN A 183 8.16 -10.61 -26.71
C ASN A 183 8.32 -9.12 -27.02
N HIS A 184 7.48 -8.27 -26.43
CA HIS A 184 7.63 -6.83 -26.59
C HIS A 184 8.88 -6.27 -25.90
N ILE A 185 9.17 -6.70 -24.66
CA ILE A 185 10.41 -6.33 -23.98
C ILE A 185 11.63 -6.70 -24.83
N ARG A 186 11.64 -7.86 -25.50
CA ARG A 186 12.74 -8.24 -26.42
C ARG A 186 12.87 -7.32 -27.63
N LEU A 187 11.76 -6.79 -28.15
CA LEU A 187 11.81 -5.80 -29.24
C LEU A 187 12.40 -4.48 -28.76
N LEU A 188 12.00 -4.02 -27.56
CA LEU A 188 12.58 -2.83 -26.94
C LEU A 188 14.06 -3.02 -26.61
N GLU A 189 14.46 -4.20 -26.12
CA GLU A 189 15.87 -4.54 -25.85
C GLU A 189 16.75 -4.45 -27.11
N GLN A 190 16.20 -4.69 -28.30
CA GLN A 190 16.94 -4.54 -29.57
C GLN A 190 17.19 -3.06 -29.92
N LEU A 191 16.33 -2.16 -29.45
CA LEU A 191 16.45 -0.72 -29.68
C LEU A 191 17.31 -0.07 -28.59
N ASP A 192 17.06 -0.40 -27.32
CA ASP A 192 17.80 0.11 -26.17
C ASP A 192 17.84 -0.93 -25.02
N GLN A 193 18.90 -1.72 -25.01
CA GLN A 193 19.15 -2.69 -23.95
C GLN A 193 19.37 -2.03 -22.59
N ALA A 194 19.94 -0.82 -22.55
CA ALA A 194 20.27 -0.15 -21.29
C ALA A 194 18.98 0.31 -20.59
N ALA A 195 18.02 0.86 -21.33
CA ALA A 195 16.73 1.28 -20.81
C ALA A 195 15.96 0.13 -20.14
N ILE A 196 15.90 -1.05 -20.78
CA ILE A 196 15.23 -2.23 -20.21
C ILE A 196 15.92 -2.73 -18.93
N ARG A 197 17.25 -2.73 -18.88
CA ARG A 197 17.99 -3.09 -17.66
C ARG A 197 17.76 -2.07 -16.54
N ILE A 198 17.67 -0.77 -16.85
CA ILE A 198 17.36 0.26 -15.86
C ILE A 198 15.97 0.03 -15.30
N LEU A 199 14.97 -0.25 -16.15
CA LEU A 199 13.62 -0.59 -15.74
C LEU A 199 13.59 -1.78 -14.78
N GLN A 200 14.18 -2.91 -15.15
CA GLN A 200 14.25 -4.11 -14.30
C GLN A 200 14.85 -3.78 -12.93
N ASN A 201 15.96 -3.04 -12.92
CA ASN A 201 16.62 -2.62 -11.68
C ASN A 201 15.76 -1.68 -10.83
N GLN A 202 15.01 -0.76 -11.43
CA GLN A 202 14.10 0.14 -10.71
C GLN A 202 12.99 -0.63 -10.02
N VAL A 203 12.35 -1.56 -10.75
CA VAL A 203 11.27 -2.41 -10.20
C VAL A 203 11.80 -3.27 -9.07
N ASN A 204 12.93 -3.94 -9.28
CA ASN A 204 13.56 -4.78 -8.26
C ASN A 204 13.97 -3.96 -7.03
N THR A 205 14.59 -2.80 -7.22
CA THR A 205 14.98 -1.89 -6.12
C THR A 205 13.76 -1.49 -5.28
N TYR A 206 12.68 -1.05 -5.94
CA TYR A 206 11.46 -0.65 -5.23
C TYR A 206 10.81 -1.84 -4.50
N TYR A 207 10.76 -3.02 -5.14
CA TYR A 207 10.32 -4.27 -4.51
C TYR A 207 11.11 -4.57 -3.23
N LEU A 208 12.45 -4.60 -3.29
CA LEU A 208 13.31 -4.91 -2.16
C LEU A 208 13.08 -3.94 -1.00
N ILE A 209 12.83 -2.66 -1.29
CA ILE A 209 12.50 -1.67 -0.27
C ILE A 209 11.14 -1.97 0.36
N MET A 210 10.12 -2.33 -0.42
CA MET A 210 8.79 -2.67 0.10
C MET A 210 8.80 -3.95 0.92
N GLU A 211 9.54 -4.98 0.49
CA GLU A 211 9.72 -6.25 1.23
C GLU A 211 10.44 -6.00 2.55
N LYS A 212 11.52 -5.19 2.54
CA LYS A 212 12.24 -4.81 3.76
C LYS A 212 11.35 -4.07 4.76
N GLN A 213 10.42 -3.26 4.28
CA GLN A 213 9.48 -2.52 5.12
C GLN A 213 8.29 -3.38 5.61
N ASN A 214 7.89 -4.39 4.83
CA ASN A 214 6.70 -5.19 5.08
C ASN A 214 7.01 -6.70 4.96
N PRO A 215 7.93 -7.23 5.79
CA PRO A 215 8.38 -8.61 5.66
C PRO A 215 7.21 -9.58 5.87
N LYS A 216 7.18 -10.67 5.09
CA LYS A 216 6.14 -11.71 5.17
C LYS A 216 4.71 -11.23 4.87
N ASN A 217 4.57 -10.14 4.12
CA ASN A 217 3.27 -9.68 3.61
C ASN A 217 3.33 -9.41 2.11
N LYS A 218 3.44 -10.49 1.32
CA LYS A 218 3.61 -10.39 -0.13
C LYS A 218 2.40 -9.79 -0.84
N ASP A 219 1.20 -9.92 -0.26
CA ASP A 219 0.00 -9.23 -0.76
C ASP A 219 0.20 -7.71 -0.73
N LEU A 220 0.65 -7.18 0.41
CA LEU A 220 0.88 -5.76 0.57
C LEU A 220 2.03 -5.26 -0.32
N VAL A 221 3.13 -6.03 -0.38
CA VAL A 221 4.27 -5.72 -1.26
C VAL A 221 3.85 -5.70 -2.73
N PHE A 222 3.10 -6.69 -3.20
CA PHE A 222 2.56 -6.73 -4.57
C PHE A 222 1.71 -5.50 -4.88
N ASN A 223 0.83 -5.11 -3.96
CA ASN A 223 -0.02 -3.94 -4.12
C ASN A 223 0.80 -2.65 -4.18
N TYR A 224 1.82 -2.48 -3.33
CA TYR A 224 2.69 -1.30 -3.37
C TYR A 224 3.50 -1.21 -4.66
N VAL A 225 4.06 -2.32 -5.16
CA VAL A 225 4.78 -2.34 -6.44
C VAL A 225 3.84 -1.97 -7.59
N SER A 226 2.65 -2.58 -7.63
CA SER A 226 1.64 -2.30 -8.66
C SER A 226 1.16 -0.85 -8.63
N GLN A 227 0.92 -0.28 -7.44
CA GLN A 227 0.55 1.12 -7.27
C GLN A 227 1.67 2.06 -7.69
N TRP A 228 2.92 1.75 -7.36
CA TRP A 228 4.07 2.55 -7.78
C TRP A 228 4.21 2.60 -9.30
N ILE A 229 4.11 1.44 -9.98
CA ILE A 229 4.09 1.38 -11.45
C ILE A 229 2.94 2.23 -12.00
N SER A 230 1.72 2.09 -11.48
CA SER A 230 0.56 2.86 -11.93
C SER A 230 0.76 4.37 -11.77
N LEU A 231 1.24 4.79 -10.60
CA LEU A 231 1.43 6.21 -10.28
C LEU A 231 2.48 6.85 -11.18
N LYS A 232 3.57 6.13 -11.46
CA LYS A 232 4.70 6.67 -12.22
C LYS A 232 4.48 6.65 -13.73
N SER A 233 3.78 5.63 -14.24
CA SER A 233 3.43 5.54 -15.64
C SER A 233 2.15 6.31 -16.02
N GLY A 234 1.32 6.67 -15.03
CA GLY A 234 -0.02 7.23 -15.26
C GLY A 234 -1.02 6.22 -15.84
N LYS A 235 -0.68 4.93 -15.90
CA LYS A 235 -1.52 3.87 -16.47
C LYS A 235 -2.38 3.20 -15.40
N SER A 236 -3.33 2.38 -15.84
CA SER A 236 -4.29 1.73 -14.96
C SER A 236 -3.61 0.81 -13.94
N ILE A 237 -4.18 0.72 -12.74
CA ILE A 237 -3.73 -0.22 -11.72
C ILE A 237 -3.84 -1.67 -12.20
N ILE A 238 -4.80 -1.97 -13.08
CA ILE A 238 -4.99 -3.31 -13.65
C ILE A 238 -3.79 -3.68 -14.53
N ALA A 239 -3.40 -2.81 -15.47
CA ALA A 239 -2.21 -3.03 -16.30
C ALA A 239 -0.93 -3.12 -15.46
N SER A 240 -0.84 -2.31 -14.41
CA SER A 240 0.31 -2.30 -13.50
C SER A 240 0.43 -3.59 -12.67
N LYS A 241 -0.70 -4.19 -12.27
CA LYS A 241 -0.73 -5.51 -11.63
C LYS A 241 -0.32 -6.63 -12.58
N ILE A 242 -0.72 -6.55 -13.84
CA ILE A 242 -0.27 -7.50 -14.88
C ILE A 242 1.25 -7.40 -15.04
N LEU A 243 1.79 -6.20 -15.20
CA LEU A 243 3.24 -5.99 -15.32
C LEU A 243 4.00 -6.43 -14.06
N THR A 244 3.47 -6.18 -12.86
CA THR A 244 4.05 -6.69 -11.61
C THR A 244 4.07 -8.22 -11.59
N SER A 245 2.99 -8.86 -12.05
CA SER A 245 2.90 -10.33 -12.16
C SER A 245 3.93 -10.89 -13.14
N PHE A 246 4.19 -10.17 -14.25
CA PHE A 246 5.26 -10.49 -15.18
C PHE A 246 6.64 -10.48 -14.50
N PHE A 247 6.98 -9.42 -13.76
CA PHE A 247 8.27 -9.32 -13.07
C PHE A 247 8.44 -10.37 -11.97
N ILE A 248 7.35 -10.81 -11.33
CA ILE A 248 7.38 -11.95 -10.41
C ILE A 248 7.80 -13.22 -11.15
N GLN A 249 7.16 -13.53 -12.28
CA GLN A 249 7.51 -14.70 -13.09
C GLN A 249 8.96 -14.60 -13.59
N ASN A 250 9.39 -13.43 -14.06
CA ASN A 250 10.72 -13.20 -14.62
C ASN A 250 11.85 -13.12 -13.57
N CYS A 251 11.56 -13.40 -12.29
CA CYS A 251 12.52 -13.40 -11.18
C CYS A 251 13.09 -12.05 -10.76
N GLU A 252 12.42 -10.94 -11.12
CA GLU A 252 12.81 -9.60 -10.66
C GLU A 252 12.09 -9.19 -9.37
N VAL A 253 11.05 -9.95 -8.97
CA VAL A 253 10.24 -9.72 -7.77
C VAL A 253 9.91 -11.08 -7.12
N PHE A 254 10.02 -11.15 -5.79
CA PHE A 254 9.92 -12.36 -4.97
C PHE A 254 10.97 -13.43 -5.27
N ASP A 255 11.83 -13.68 -4.27
CA ASP A 255 12.75 -14.82 -4.32
C ASP A 255 11.98 -16.13 -4.18
N ALA A 256 12.37 -17.13 -4.99
CA ALA A 256 12.02 -18.51 -4.68
C ALA A 256 12.75 -18.85 -3.38
N SER A 257 12.01 -19.17 -2.32
CA SER A 257 12.59 -19.51 -1.04
C SER A 257 13.59 -20.64 -1.23
N SER A 258 14.88 -20.33 -1.06
CA SER A 258 15.94 -21.33 -1.02
C SER A 258 15.74 -22.10 0.27
N ASN A 259 15.27 -23.35 0.15
CA ASN A 259 15.34 -24.30 1.25
C ASN A 259 16.81 -24.71 1.48
#